data_AF-A0A7S1RK51-F1
#
_entry.id   AF-A0A7S1RK51-F1
#
_cell.length_a   1.000
_cell.length_b   1.000
_cell.length_c   1.000
_cell.angle_alpha   90.00
_cell.angle_beta   90.00
_cell.angle_gamma   90.00
#
_symmetry.space_group_name_H-M   'P 1'
#
loop_
_entity.id
_entity.type
_entity.pdbx_description
1 polymer ?
#
loop_
_entity_poly.entity_id
_entity_poly.type
_entity_poly.pdbx_seq_one_letter_code
_entity_poly.pdbx_strand_id
1 'polypeptide(L)'
;AQPARAELARKVFRALGPECGSSGVVLTSERLRRFAALTGFNGSDEEWREEFALLCRERRLQHWDGVGERDFLELVDNTNQSGCYCSDEELQHILDTLNEANAWRRTTTSEVFHALAKGSQHLSSAAVRRFAGLCGFLPVSDKEWAEEFALLREEHGCEHEPGLSEAGFHSLVGDGTGQGCYCSDEDLARIQKALRRPRAEEPREEEEEE
;
A
#
# COMPACT_ATOMS: atom_id res chain seq x y z
N ALA A 1 -10.67 -28.47 -11.87
CA ALA A 1 -9.36 -28.48 -12.54
C ALA A 1 -8.48 -27.46 -11.82
N GLN A 2 -7.30 -27.85 -11.36
CA GLN A 2 -6.33 -26.86 -10.87
C GLN A 2 -6.00 -25.89 -12.02
N PRO A 3 -5.81 -24.59 -11.74
CA PRO A 3 -5.33 -23.67 -12.76
C PRO A 3 -3.98 -24.16 -13.29
N ALA A 4 -3.72 -23.99 -14.58
CA ALA A 4 -2.40 -24.23 -15.12
C ALA A 4 -1.38 -23.38 -14.34
N ARG A 5 -0.24 -23.95 -13.93
CA ARG A 5 0.79 -23.31 -13.12
C ARG A 5 1.12 -21.85 -13.51
N ALA A 6 1.29 -21.57 -14.81
CA ALA A 6 1.54 -20.22 -15.31
C ALA A 6 0.41 -19.23 -14.98
N GLU A 7 -0.85 -19.68 -14.99
CA GLU A 7 -2.00 -18.87 -14.59
C GLU A 7 -2.01 -18.61 -13.08
N LEU A 8 -1.56 -19.57 -12.28
CA LEU A 8 -1.42 -19.38 -10.84
C LEU A 8 -0.32 -18.37 -10.51
N ALA A 9 0.84 -18.47 -11.14
CA ALA A 9 1.92 -17.49 -11.04
C ALA A 9 1.47 -16.08 -11.47
N ARG A 10 0.69 -15.96 -12.55
CA ARG A 10 0.11 -14.67 -12.98
C ARG A 10 -0.85 -14.08 -11.94
N LYS A 11 -1.66 -14.91 -11.30
CA LYS A 11 -2.55 -14.45 -10.23
C LYS A 11 -1.75 -13.94 -9.04
N VAL A 12 -0.66 -14.63 -8.65
CA VAL A 12 0.25 -14.14 -7.61
C VAL A 12 0.87 -12.80 -8.02
N PHE A 13 1.40 -12.70 -9.25
CA PHE A 13 1.96 -11.45 -9.78
C PHE A 13 0.96 -10.29 -9.65
N ARG A 14 -0.30 -10.49 -10.07
CA ARG A 14 -1.35 -9.47 -9.94
C ARG A 14 -1.73 -9.17 -8.49
N ALA A 15 -1.76 -10.18 -7.62
CA ALA A 15 -2.11 -10.01 -6.21
C ALA A 15 -1.04 -9.24 -5.42
N LEU A 16 0.22 -9.27 -5.86
CA LEU A 16 1.29 -8.39 -5.35
C LEU A 16 1.08 -6.92 -5.76
N GLY A 17 0.18 -6.67 -6.72
CA GLY A 17 -0.29 -5.36 -7.12
C GLY A 17 0.72 -4.58 -7.95
N PRO A 18 1.14 -5.06 -9.13
CA PRO A 18 2.17 -4.40 -9.92
C PRO A 18 1.72 -3.01 -10.38
N GLU A 19 2.68 -2.15 -10.70
CA GLU A 19 2.44 -0.77 -11.10
C GLU A 19 3.07 -0.48 -12.47
N CYS A 20 2.72 0.67 -13.04
CA CYS A 20 3.28 1.10 -14.31
C CYS A 20 4.70 1.63 -14.11
N GLY A 21 5.69 0.84 -14.51
CA GLY A 21 7.09 1.25 -14.61
C GLY A 21 7.47 1.68 -16.04
N SER A 22 8.73 2.03 -16.23
CA SER A 22 9.22 2.48 -17.54
C SER A 22 9.22 1.38 -18.61
N SER A 23 9.28 0.11 -18.18
CA SER A 23 9.31 -1.09 -19.02
C SER A 23 7.96 -1.80 -19.14
N GLY A 24 6.90 -1.23 -18.56
CA GLY A 24 5.55 -1.81 -18.54
C GLY A 24 5.04 -2.04 -17.12
N VAL A 25 4.19 -3.06 -16.93
CA VAL A 25 3.64 -3.41 -15.61
C VAL A 25 4.64 -4.26 -14.85
N VAL A 26 5.09 -3.77 -13.70
CA VAL A 26 6.23 -4.31 -12.95
C VAL A 26 5.97 -4.38 -11.45
N LEU A 27 6.65 -5.32 -10.79
CA LEU A 27 6.76 -5.37 -9.34
C LEU A 27 7.99 -4.57 -8.90
N THR A 28 7.77 -3.54 -8.09
CA THR A 28 8.86 -2.82 -7.42
C THR A 28 9.56 -3.71 -6.40
N SER A 29 10.71 -3.23 -5.92
CA SER A 29 11.44 -3.87 -4.81
C SER A 29 10.54 -4.12 -3.59
N GLU A 30 9.71 -3.15 -3.20
CA GLU A 30 8.79 -3.29 -2.07
C GLU A 30 7.74 -4.38 -2.31
N ARG A 31 7.09 -4.38 -3.48
CA ARG A 31 6.07 -5.37 -3.82
C ARG A 31 6.65 -6.78 -3.91
N LEU A 32 7.84 -6.92 -4.47
CA LEU A 32 8.52 -8.20 -4.56
C LEU A 32 9.05 -8.68 -3.20
N ARG A 33 9.35 -7.77 -2.27
CA ARG A 33 9.71 -8.13 -0.88
C ARG A 33 8.61 -8.91 -0.19
N ARG A 34 7.35 -8.54 -0.41
CA ARG A 34 6.18 -9.26 0.13
C ARG A 34 6.18 -10.71 -0.34
N PHE A 35 6.48 -10.94 -1.62
CA PHE A 35 6.64 -12.28 -2.16
C PHE A 35 7.80 -13.02 -1.50
N ALA A 36 8.98 -12.38 -1.44
CA ALA A 36 10.17 -12.98 -0.84
C ALA A 36 9.92 -13.43 0.61
N ALA A 37 9.24 -12.61 1.41
CA ALA A 37 8.86 -12.93 2.79
C ALA A 37 7.95 -14.16 2.88
N LEU A 38 6.96 -14.27 1.99
CA LEU A 38 6.06 -15.43 1.92
C LEU A 38 6.77 -16.71 1.45
N THR A 39 7.88 -16.57 0.70
CA THR A 39 8.76 -17.68 0.33
C THR A 39 9.89 -17.94 1.34
N GLY A 40 9.90 -17.24 2.48
CA GLY A 40 10.81 -17.52 3.59
C GLY A 40 11.99 -16.56 3.78
N PHE A 41 12.06 -15.45 3.02
CA PHE A 41 13.04 -14.40 3.27
C PHE A 41 12.71 -13.66 4.58
N ASN A 42 13.65 -13.60 5.50
CA ASN A 42 13.48 -12.97 6.83
C ASN A 42 14.54 -11.90 7.13
N GLY A 43 15.25 -11.42 6.10
CA GLY A 43 16.27 -10.40 6.23
C GLY A 43 15.73 -8.97 6.38
N SER A 44 16.61 -8.05 6.75
CA SER A 44 16.34 -6.63 6.90
C SER A 44 16.05 -5.93 5.56
N ASP A 45 15.68 -4.65 5.63
CA ASP A 45 15.50 -3.79 4.46
C ASP A 45 16.82 -3.59 3.69
N GLU A 46 17.96 -3.56 4.39
CA GLU A 46 19.29 -3.53 3.81
C GLU A 46 19.59 -4.83 3.06
N GLU A 47 19.40 -5.98 3.72
CA GLU A 47 19.63 -7.29 3.12
C GLU A 47 18.72 -7.50 1.90
N TRP A 48 17.45 -7.08 1.99
CA TRP A 48 16.54 -7.14 0.86
C TRP A 48 16.99 -6.27 -0.32
N ARG A 49 17.51 -5.07 -0.07
CA ARG A 49 18.01 -4.19 -1.14
C ARG A 49 19.19 -4.84 -1.87
N GLU A 50 20.08 -5.51 -1.14
CA GLU A 50 21.20 -6.24 -1.73
C GLU A 50 20.71 -7.43 -2.57
N GLU A 51 19.82 -8.26 -2.04
CA GLU A 51 19.22 -9.40 -2.75
C GLU A 51 18.45 -8.97 -4.00
N PHE A 52 17.66 -7.90 -3.91
CA PHE A 52 16.94 -7.35 -5.05
C PHE A 52 17.89 -6.83 -6.14
N ALA A 53 18.97 -6.16 -5.77
CA ALA A 53 19.99 -5.70 -6.72
C ALA A 53 20.70 -6.86 -7.41
N LEU A 54 21.00 -7.94 -6.67
CA LEU A 54 21.56 -9.18 -7.23
C LEU A 54 20.58 -9.83 -8.21
N LEU A 55 19.31 -9.99 -7.82
CA LEU A 55 18.25 -10.53 -8.67
C LEU A 55 18.13 -9.75 -10.00
N CYS A 56 18.09 -8.41 -9.92
CA CYS A 56 18.04 -7.58 -11.12
C CYS A 56 19.28 -7.77 -12.00
N ARG A 57 20.48 -7.84 -11.41
CA ARG A 57 21.73 -8.05 -12.14
C ARG A 57 21.77 -9.40 -12.85
N GLU A 58 21.39 -10.48 -12.17
CA GLU A 58 21.37 -11.84 -12.74
C GLU A 58 20.41 -11.95 -13.92
N ARG A 59 19.24 -11.33 -13.79
CA ARG A 59 18.21 -11.32 -14.83
C ARG A 59 18.41 -10.25 -15.91
N ARG A 60 19.50 -9.47 -15.82
CA ARG A 60 19.82 -8.33 -16.70
C ARG A 60 18.68 -7.31 -16.77
N LEU A 61 17.95 -7.17 -15.67
CA LEU A 61 16.93 -6.15 -15.48
C LEU A 61 17.61 -4.86 -15.03
N GLN A 62 17.06 -3.72 -15.44
CA GLN A 62 17.45 -2.47 -14.83
C GLN A 62 16.88 -2.43 -13.40
N HIS A 63 17.73 -2.29 -12.40
CA HIS A 63 17.35 -2.38 -10.99
C HIS A 63 16.30 -1.34 -10.55
N TRP A 64 16.14 -0.25 -11.30
CA TRP A 64 15.11 0.77 -11.05
C TRP A 64 13.75 0.47 -11.73
N ASP A 65 13.70 -0.48 -12.67
CA ASP A 65 12.49 -0.74 -13.47
C ASP A 65 11.56 -1.80 -12.86
N GLY A 66 11.98 -2.49 -11.81
CA GLY A 66 11.19 -3.59 -11.21
C GLY A 66 11.22 -4.88 -12.02
N VAL A 67 10.44 -5.88 -11.58
CA VAL A 67 10.34 -7.21 -12.20
C VAL A 67 9.01 -7.33 -12.94
N GLY A 68 9.05 -7.52 -14.26
CA GLY A 68 7.86 -7.71 -15.10
C GLY A 68 7.25 -9.12 -14.99
N GLU A 69 6.04 -9.30 -15.51
CA GLU A 69 5.28 -10.57 -15.41
C GLU A 69 6.10 -11.76 -15.93
N ARG A 70 6.71 -11.64 -17.12
CA ARG A 70 7.50 -12.72 -17.71
C ARG A 70 8.65 -13.14 -16.80
N ASP A 71 9.36 -12.16 -16.25
CA ASP A 71 10.52 -12.40 -15.40
C ASP A 71 10.13 -12.99 -14.05
N PHE A 72 8.97 -12.60 -13.52
CA PHE A 72 8.40 -13.23 -12.33
C PHE A 72 8.00 -14.68 -12.58
N LEU A 73 7.34 -14.98 -13.71
CA LEU A 73 6.96 -16.35 -14.08
C LEU A 73 8.19 -17.25 -14.19
N GLU A 74 9.24 -16.77 -14.86
CA GLU A 74 10.50 -17.51 -14.94
C GLU A 74 11.19 -17.66 -13.57
N LEU A 75 11.09 -16.66 -12.69
CA LEU A 75 11.67 -16.72 -11.34
C LEU A 75 11.06 -17.85 -10.51
N VAL A 76 9.73 -17.97 -10.52
CA VAL A 76 9.01 -19.00 -9.73
C VAL A 76 9.03 -20.39 -10.36
N ASP A 77 9.35 -20.48 -11.66
CA ASP A 77 9.52 -21.73 -12.40
C ASP A 77 10.97 -22.24 -12.42
N ASN A 78 11.94 -21.45 -11.95
CA ASN A 78 13.36 -21.81 -12.04
C ASN A 78 13.77 -22.84 -10.98
N THR A 79 13.88 -24.11 -11.38
CA THR A 79 14.31 -25.24 -10.54
C THR A 79 15.82 -25.31 -10.28
N ASN A 80 16.62 -24.36 -10.80
CA ASN A 80 18.06 -24.34 -10.52
C ASN A 80 18.34 -23.79 -9.11
N GLN A 81 19.49 -24.15 -8.52
CA GLN A 81 19.86 -23.82 -7.13
C GLN A 81 19.95 -22.32 -6.79
N SER A 82 19.79 -21.43 -7.77
CA SER A 82 19.75 -19.97 -7.60
C SER A 82 18.36 -19.36 -7.86
N GLY A 83 17.31 -20.18 -7.96
CA GLY A 83 15.94 -19.73 -8.24
C GLY A 83 15.04 -19.72 -6.99
N CYS A 84 13.94 -18.96 -7.07
CA CYS A 84 12.85 -18.99 -6.09
C CYS A 84 11.76 -19.96 -6.56
N TYR A 85 12.12 -21.20 -6.86
CA TYR A 85 11.13 -22.20 -7.30
C TYR A 85 10.02 -22.31 -6.24
N CYS A 86 8.77 -22.20 -6.69
CA CYS A 86 7.61 -22.48 -5.87
C CYS A 86 6.81 -23.62 -6.51
N SER A 87 6.47 -24.64 -5.75
CA SER A 87 5.47 -25.64 -6.14
C SER A 87 4.09 -25.00 -6.39
N ASP A 88 3.21 -25.72 -7.08
CA ASP A 88 1.84 -25.24 -7.34
C ASP A 88 1.09 -25.03 -6.01
N GLU A 89 1.34 -25.89 -5.01
CA GLU A 89 0.80 -25.76 -3.66
C GLU A 89 1.31 -24.49 -2.96
N GLU A 90 2.61 -24.19 -3.05
CA GLU A 90 3.18 -22.95 -2.48
C GLU A 90 2.63 -21.71 -3.18
N LEU A 91 2.55 -21.70 -4.51
CA LEU A 91 1.95 -20.58 -5.25
C LEU A 91 0.48 -20.36 -4.88
N GLN A 92 -0.28 -21.43 -4.66
CA GLN A 92 -1.67 -21.34 -4.23
C GLN A 92 -1.77 -20.76 -2.81
N HIS A 93 -0.93 -21.24 -1.89
CA HIS A 93 -0.89 -20.71 -0.53
C HIS A 93 -0.50 -19.23 -0.47
N ILE A 94 0.51 -18.83 -1.26
CA ILE A 94 0.93 -17.42 -1.41
C ILE A 94 -0.24 -16.59 -1.96
N LEU A 95 -0.93 -17.07 -2.99
CA LEU A 95 -2.07 -16.38 -3.57
C LEU A 95 -3.20 -16.18 -2.55
N ASP A 96 -3.54 -17.21 -1.78
CA ASP A 96 -4.60 -17.14 -0.77
C ASP A 96 -4.23 -16.12 0.31
N THR A 97 -2.99 -16.17 0.81
CA THR A 97 -2.46 -15.22 1.79
C THR A 97 -2.51 -13.77 1.28
N LEU A 98 -2.10 -13.54 0.01
CA LEU A 98 -2.15 -12.21 -0.60
C LEU A 98 -3.58 -11.71 -0.77
N ASN A 99 -4.51 -12.59 -1.16
CA ASN A 99 -5.92 -12.22 -1.31
C ASN A 99 -6.55 -11.87 0.03
N GLU A 100 -6.27 -12.62 1.08
CA GLU A 100 -6.73 -12.33 2.44
C GLU A 100 -6.20 -10.98 2.92
N ALA A 101 -4.90 -10.71 2.76
CA ALA A 101 -4.29 -9.44 3.12
C ALA A 101 -4.88 -8.27 2.32
N ASN A 102 -5.03 -8.42 1.00
CA ASN A 102 -5.60 -7.38 0.14
C ASN A 102 -7.08 -7.12 0.46
N ALA A 103 -7.85 -8.16 0.78
CA ALA A 103 -9.24 -8.02 1.21
C ALA A 103 -9.32 -7.27 2.54
N TRP A 104 -8.51 -7.66 3.52
CA TRP A 104 -8.42 -6.98 4.81
C TRP A 104 -8.07 -5.49 4.65
N ARG A 105 -7.04 -5.18 3.85
CA ARG A 105 -6.63 -3.79 3.60
C ARG A 105 -7.76 -2.98 2.98
N ARG A 106 -8.42 -3.52 1.94
CA ARG A 106 -9.57 -2.85 1.30
C ARG A 106 -10.71 -2.58 2.30
N THR A 107 -11.10 -3.57 3.09
CA THR A 107 -12.17 -3.41 4.07
C THR A 107 -11.78 -2.40 5.14
N THR A 108 -10.59 -2.50 5.72
CA THR A 108 -10.10 -1.61 6.77
C THR A 108 -9.97 -0.17 6.28
N THR A 109 -9.44 0.06 5.08
CA THR A 109 -9.38 1.39 4.46
C THR A 109 -10.77 1.99 4.30
N SER A 110 -11.76 1.20 3.87
CA SER A 110 -13.16 1.66 3.73
C SER A 110 -13.78 2.02 5.08
N GLU A 111 -13.51 1.23 6.12
CA GLU A 111 -13.98 1.55 7.47
C GLU A 111 -13.35 2.82 8.05
N VAL A 112 -12.04 3.01 7.84
CA VAL A 112 -11.33 4.24 8.22
C VAL A 112 -11.91 5.44 7.48
N PHE A 113 -12.15 5.30 6.17
CA PHE A 113 -12.79 6.32 5.35
C PHE A 113 -14.16 6.71 5.94
N HIS A 114 -15.06 5.75 6.16
CA HIS A 114 -16.39 6.04 6.67
C HIS A 114 -16.39 6.65 8.08
N ALA A 115 -15.46 6.20 8.95
CA ALA A 115 -15.30 6.76 10.28
C ALA A 115 -14.84 8.24 10.25
N LEU A 116 -13.96 8.59 9.32
CA LEU A 116 -13.50 9.97 9.10
C LEU A 116 -14.56 10.83 8.42
N ALA A 117 -15.28 10.27 7.44
CA ALA A 117 -16.29 10.96 6.65
C ALA A 117 -17.55 11.31 7.46
N LYS A 118 -17.82 10.60 8.56
CA LYS A 118 -18.98 10.81 9.44
C LYS A 118 -20.30 10.87 8.67
N GLY A 119 -20.45 9.99 7.67
CA GLY A 119 -21.65 9.90 6.81
C GLY A 119 -21.57 10.70 5.51
N SER A 120 -20.50 11.49 5.28
CA SER A 120 -20.23 12.12 3.99
C SER A 120 -19.78 11.09 2.94
N GLN A 121 -20.03 11.38 1.66
CA GLN A 121 -19.47 10.63 0.52
C GLN A 121 -18.02 11.01 0.21
N HIS A 122 -17.53 12.11 0.81
CA HIS A 122 -16.19 12.65 0.59
C HIS A 122 -15.53 13.03 1.91
N LEU A 123 -14.21 12.86 2.02
CA LEU A 123 -13.41 13.40 3.12
C LEU A 123 -13.11 14.88 2.90
N SER A 124 -13.56 15.71 3.81
CA SER A 124 -13.19 17.13 3.83
C SER A 124 -11.70 17.31 4.13
N SER A 125 -11.16 18.51 3.85
CA SER A 125 -9.79 18.87 4.21
C SER A 125 -9.45 18.57 5.67
N ALA A 126 -10.37 18.88 6.60
CA ALA A 126 -10.18 18.60 8.02
C ALA A 126 -10.16 17.09 8.34
N ALA A 127 -10.94 16.28 7.64
CA ALA A 127 -10.95 14.83 7.82
C ALA A 127 -9.66 14.19 7.30
N VAL A 128 -9.17 14.62 6.14
CA VAL A 128 -7.88 14.15 5.59
C VAL A 128 -6.71 14.63 6.45
N ARG A 129 -6.75 15.87 6.98
CA ARG A 129 -5.74 16.38 7.92
C ARG A 129 -5.66 15.54 9.18
N ARG A 130 -6.82 15.16 9.72
CA ARG A 130 -6.90 14.29 10.89
C ARG A 130 -6.28 12.93 10.59
N PHE A 131 -6.55 12.36 9.42
CA PHE A 131 -5.91 11.11 8.99
C PHE A 131 -4.39 11.25 8.93
N ALA A 132 -3.88 12.29 8.25
CA ALA A 132 -2.45 12.57 8.18
C ALA A 132 -1.80 12.66 9.57
N GLY A 133 -2.46 13.36 10.51
CA GLY A 133 -1.99 13.45 11.90
C GLY A 133 -1.95 12.10 12.62
N LEU A 134 -2.90 11.19 12.34
CA LEU A 134 -2.88 9.83 12.89
C LEU A 134 -1.77 8.97 12.26
N CYS A 135 -1.40 9.22 11.01
CA CYS A 135 -0.21 8.66 10.36
C CYS A 135 1.11 9.29 10.85
N GLY A 136 1.06 10.28 11.74
CA GLY A 136 2.25 10.96 12.27
C GLY A 136 2.70 12.16 11.44
N PHE A 137 1.95 12.55 10.41
CA PHE A 137 2.19 13.75 9.62
C PHE A 137 1.39 14.91 10.20
N LEU A 138 2.08 15.82 10.89
CA LEU A 138 1.46 17.04 11.42
C LEU A 138 1.92 18.23 10.56
N PRO A 139 1.02 18.86 9.79
CA PRO A 139 1.37 20.08 9.06
C PRO A 139 1.72 21.19 10.05
N VAL A 140 2.75 21.98 9.73
CA VAL A 140 3.28 23.03 10.62
C VAL A 140 2.30 24.20 10.73
N SER A 141 1.43 24.39 9.74
CA SER A 141 0.35 25.37 9.76
C SER A 141 -0.89 24.98 8.95
N ASP A 142 -2.00 25.68 9.18
CA ASP A 142 -3.24 25.56 8.39
C ASP A 142 -3.04 25.96 6.93
N LYS A 143 -2.16 26.93 6.66
CA LYS A 143 -1.88 27.43 5.32
C LYS A 143 -1.15 26.38 4.49
N GLU A 144 -0.07 25.82 5.02
CA GLU A 144 0.69 24.76 4.34
C GLU A 144 -0.23 23.56 4.06
N TRP A 145 -1.05 23.16 5.04
CA TRP A 145 -2.01 22.07 4.83
C TRP A 145 -3.00 22.35 3.68
N ALA A 146 -3.47 23.59 3.54
CA ALA A 146 -4.40 23.93 2.47
C ALA A 146 -3.77 23.79 1.08
N GLU A 147 -2.49 24.13 0.94
CA GLU A 147 -1.71 23.97 -0.29
C GLU A 147 -1.50 22.48 -0.60
N GLU A 148 -1.08 21.68 0.40
CA GLU A 148 -0.91 20.22 0.27
C GLU A 148 -2.23 19.53 -0.10
N PHE A 149 -3.33 19.90 0.54
CA PHE A 149 -4.64 19.32 0.25
C PHE A 149 -5.14 19.67 -1.15
N ALA A 150 -4.78 20.83 -1.70
CA ALA A 150 -5.12 21.19 -3.07
C ALA A 150 -4.37 20.30 -4.08
N LEU A 151 -3.07 20.07 -3.85
CA LEU A 151 -2.26 19.17 -4.68
C LEU A 151 -2.78 17.73 -4.63
N LEU A 152 -3.12 17.22 -3.44
CA LEU A 152 -3.72 15.89 -3.29
C LEU A 152 -5.02 15.74 -4.08
N ARG A 153 -5.84 16.80 -4.15
CA ARG A 153 -7.09 16.78 -4.94
C ARG A 153 -6.84 16.79 -6.43
N GLU A 154 -5.83 17.51 -6.90
CA GLU A 154 -5.42 17.53 -8.31
C GLU A 154 -4.94 16.14 -8.74
N GLU A 155 -4.01 15.56 -7.98
CA GLU A 155 -3.44 14.23 -8.26
C GLU A 155 -4.50 13.13 -8.30
N HIS A 156 -5.48 13.18 -7.40
CA HIS A 156 -6.53 12.18 -7.30
C HIS A 156 -7.79 12.54 -8.11
N GLY A 157 -7.72 13.55 -9.00
CA GLY A 157 -8.80 13.92 -9.92
C GLY A 157 -10.08 14.43 -9.24
N CYS A 158 -9.96 14.98 -8.03
CA CYS A 158 -11.04 15.49 -7.19
C CYS A 158 -11.06 17.05 -7.15
N GLU A 159 -10.48 17.71 -8.15
CA GLU A 159 -10.33 19.18 -8.26
C GLU A 159 -11.65 19.94 -8.13
N HIS A 160 -12.75 19.33 -8.60
CA HIS A 160 -14.09 19.89 -8.57
C HIS A 160 -15.00 19.30 -7.49
N GLU A 161 -14.53 18.28 -6.77
CA GLU A 161 -15.31 17.59 -5.73
C GLU A 161 -15.15 18.25 -4.35
N PRO A 162 -16.16 18.17 -3.46
CA PRO A 162 -16.11 18.82 -2.14
C PRO A 162 -15.03 18.22 -1.21
N GLY A 163 -14.42 17.10 -1.59
CA GLY A 163 -13.37 16.43 -0.82
C GLY A 163 -12.83 15.20 -1.53
N LEU A 164 -12.01 14.42 -0.85
CA LEU A 164 -11.43 13.19 -1.38
C LEU A 164 -12.48 12.06 -1.36
N SER A 165 -12.71 11.42 -2.51
CA SER A 165 -13.62 10.27 -2.62
C SER A 165 -13.05 9.03 -1.92
N GLU A 166 -13.88 8.00 -1.71
CA GLU A 166 -13.41 6.72 -1.19
C GLU A 166 -12.34 6.10 -2.09
N ALA A 167 -12.55 6.11 -3.41
CA ALA A 167 -11.56 5.62 -4.37
C ALA A 167 -10.24 6.40 -4.28
N GLY A 168 -10.31 7.73 -4.19
CA GLY A 168 -9.13 8.57 -3.99
C GLY A 168 -8.41 8.26 -2.67
N PHE A 169 -9.15 7.96 -1.60
CA PHE A 169 -8.56 7.57 -0.32
C PHE A 169 -7.88 6.20 -0.37
N HIS A 170 -8.44 5.22 -1.09
CA HIS A 170 -7.79 3.93 -1.32
C HIS A 170 -6.46 4.09 -2.07
N SER A 171 -6.43 4.96 -3.10
CA SER A 171 -5.19 5.29 -3.81
C SER A 171 -4.18 5.97 -2.89
N LEU A 172 -4.60 7.01 -2.14
CA LEU A 172 -3.74 7.75 -1.23
C LEU A 172 -3.07 6.84 -0.19
N VAL A 173 -3.85 5.96 0.44
CA VAL A 173 -3.37 5.01 1.45
C VAL A 173 -2.41 3.98 0.86
N GLY A 174 -2.65 3.57 -0.39
CA GLY A 174 -1.86 2.57 -1.12
C GLY A 174 -0.68 3.12 -1.91
N ASP A 175 -0.48 4.44 -1.92
CA ASP A 175 0.57 5.08 -2.70
C ASP A 175 1.94 4.93 -2.02
N GLY A 176 2.79 4.06 -2.58
CA GLY A 176 4.17 3.84 -2.16
C GLY A 176 5.21 4.66 -2.94
N THR A 177 4.79 5.58 -3.81
CA THR A 177 5.71 6.38 -4.65
C THR A 177 6.47 7.46 -3.86
N GLY A 178 6.10 7.69 -2.61
CA GLY A 178 6.67 8.73 -1.75
C GLY A 178 6.12 10.13 -2.01
N GLN A 179 5.15 10.29 -2.93
CA GLN A 179 4.42 11.54 -3.16
C GLN A 179 3.11 11.59 -2.34
N GLY A 180 2.50 10.45 -2.04
CA GLY A 180 1.33 10.33 -1.18
C GLY A 180 1.60 9.93 0.27
N CYS A 181 0.51 9.64 1.00
CA CYS A 181 0.54 9.16 2.38
C CYS A 181 0.49 7.63 2.42
N TYR A 182 1.62 6.97 2.12
CA TYR A 182 1.74 5.52 2.35
C TYR A 182 1.37 5.21 3.79
N CYS A 183 0.38 4.34 3.96
CA CYS A 183 -0.04 3.88 5.27
C CYS A 183 0.13 2.36 5.34
N SER A 184 1.04 1.90 6.21
CA SER A 184 1.27 0.48 6.43
C SER A 184 0.00 -0.21 6.95
N ASP A 185 -0.11 -1.54 6.78
CA ASP A 185 -1.24 -2.29 7.34
C ASP A 185 -1.29 -2.16 8.89
N GLU A 186 -0.12 -2.07 9.54
CA GLU A 186 -0.02 -1.84 10.98
C GLU A 186 -0.58 -0.46 11.38
N ASP A 187 -0.25 0.58 10.60
CA ASP A 187 -0.79 1.92 10.81
C ASP A 187 -2.29 1.97 10.56
N LEU A 188 -2.79 1.35 9.49
CA LEU A 188 -4.23 1.26 9.22
C LEU A 188 -4.98 0.60 10.39
N ALA A 189 -4.45 -0.50 10.94
CA ALA A 189 -5.04 -1.16 12.10
C ALA A 189 -5.03 -0.25 13.35
N ARG A 190 -3.91 0.45 13.59
CA ARG A 190 -3.79 1.42 14.69
C ARG A 190 -4.79 2.57 14.54
N ILE A 191 -4.93 3.11 13.34
CA ILE A 191 -5.83 4.22 13.00
C ILE A 191 -7.30 3.79 13.13
N GLN A 192 -7.67 2.64 12.58
CA GLN A 192 -9.02 2.07 12.72
C GLN A 192 -9.40 1.94 14.19
N LYS A 193 -8.50 1.42 15.03
CA LYS A 193 -8.71 1.30 16.48
C LYS A 193 -8.85 2.68 17.15
N ALA A 194 -8.04 3.65 16.77
CA ALA A 194 -8.11 5.01 17.30
C ALA A 194 -9.43 5.72 16.95
N LEU A 195 -9.94 5.51 15.73
CA LEU A 195 -11.20 6.10 15.26
C LEU A 195 -12.44 5.43 15.87
N ARG A 196 -12.37 4.14 16.20
CA ARG A 196 -13.44 3.40 16.90
C ARG A 196 -13.57 3.77 18.37
N ARG A 197 -12.52 4.32 18.99
CA ARG A 197 -12.60 4.81 20.37
C ARG A 197 -13.48 6.07 20.41
N PRO A 198 -14.52 6.12 21.26
CA PRO A 198 -15.25 7.36 21.47
C PRO A 198 -14.24 8.42 21.95
N ARG A 199 -14.35 9.64 21.40
CA ARG A 199 -13.52 10.79 21.78
C ARG A 199 -13.66 10.93 23.30
N ALA A 200 -12.65 10.52 24.07
CA ALA A 200 -12.60 10.83 25.48
C ALA A 200 -12.72 12.35 25.58
N GLU A 201 -13.66 12.81 26.40
CA GLU A 201 -14.02 14.20 26.60
C GLU A 201 -12.76 15.08 26.57
N GLU A 202 -12.63 15.90 25.53
CA GLU A 202 -11.66 16.98 25.54
C GLU A 202 -12.02 17.86 26.74
N PRO A 203 -11.07 18.14 27.67
CA PRO A 203 -11.34 19.04 28.76
C PRO A 203 -11.82 20.35 28.15
N ARG A 204 -13.01 20.81 28.56
CA ARG A 204 -13.44 22.17 28.26
C ARG A 204 -12.35 23.07 28.82
N GLU A 205 -11.75 23.89 27.96
CA GLU A 205 -11.00 25.05 28.41
C GLU A 205 -11.96 25.85 29.28
N GLU A 206 -11.75 25.80 30.59
CA GLU A 206 -12.38 26.71 31.52
C GLU A 206 -11.85 28.09 31.15
N GLU A 207 -12.73 28.92 30.61
CA GLU A 207 -12.52 30.36 30.52
C GLU A 207 -12.19 30.84 31.94
N GLU A 208 -10.90 31.05 32.22
CA GLU A 208 -10.47 31.86 33.37
C GLU A 208 -10.85 33.32 33.05
N GLU A 209 -12.09 33.67 33.40
CA GLU A 209 -12.43 35.04 33.77
C GLU A 209 -11.79 35.33 35.14
N GLU A 210 -10.71 36.12 35.15
CA GLU A 210 -10.46 37.17 36.16
C GLU A 210 -9.45 38.22 35.67
#